data_AF-A0A2G6R281-F1
#
_entry.id   AF-A0A2G6R281-F1
#
_cell.length_a   1.000
_cell.length_b   1.000
_cell.length_c   1.000
_cell.angle_alpha   90.00
_cell.angle_beta   90.00
_cell.angle_gamma   90.00
#
_symmetry.space_group_name_H-M   'P 1'
#
loop_
_entity.id
_entity.type
_entity.pdbx_description
1 polymer ?
#
loop_
_entity_poly.entity_id
_entity_poly.type
_entity_poly.pdbx_seq_one_letter_code
_entity_poly.pdbx_strand_id
1 'polypeptide(L)' 'MPFELTILGSSSAIPTAKRYPTAQVLNVLGRFFLIDCGEG' A
#
# COMPACT_ATOMS: atom_id res chain seq x y z
N MET A 1 10.99 -16.89 -5.75
CA MET A 1 11.30 -15.51 -6.20
C MET A 1 10.12 -14.64 -5.81
N PRO A 2 10.25 -13.75 -4.80
CA PRO A 2 9.09 -13.03 -4.29
C PRO A 2 8.59 -12.02 -5.32
N PHE A 3 7.30 -12.14 -5.62
CA PHE A 3 6.46 -11.13 -6.26
C PHE A 3 5.22 -11.02 -5.39
N GLU A 4 5.21 -10.04 -4.48
CA GLU A 4 4.19 -9.93 -3.44
C GLU A 4 3.74 -8.47 -3.29
N LEU A 5 2.43 -8.27 -3.17
CA LEU A 5 1.85 -6.96 -2.91
C LEU A 5 1.23 -6.94 -1.51
N THR A 6 1.75 -6.08 -0.65
CA THR A 6 1.15 -5.79 0.66
C THR A 6 0.31 -4.53 0.56
N ILE A 7 -0.98 -4.63 0.90
CA ILE A 7 -1.90 -3.48 0.94
C ILE A 7 -1.84 -2.86 2.34
N LEU A 8 -1.27 -1.66 2.45
CA LEU A 8 -1.24 -0.88 3.69
C LEU A 8 -2.52 -0.06 3.86
N GLY A 9 -3.09 0.43 2.75
CA GLY A 9 -4.35 1.15 2.74
C GLY A 9 -5.05 1.09 1.37
N SER A 10 -6.37 1.29 1.41
CA SER A 10 -7.27 1.03 0.27
C SER A 10 -8.53 1.91 0.25
N SER A 11 -8.56 2.98 1.05
CA SER A 11 -9.62 3.97 0.96
C SER A 11 -9.34 4.99 -0.13
N SER A 12 -10.39 5.44 -0.81
CA SER A 12 -10.32 6.52 -1.81
C SER A 12 -10.73 7.84 -1.18
N ALA A 13 -10.06 8.93 -1.57
CA ALA A 13 -10.26 10.32 -1.12
C ALA A 13 -10.11 10.57 0.38
N ILE A 14 -10.92 9.92 1.22
CA ILE A 14 -10.98 10.12 2.68
C ILE A 14 -10.80 8.75 3.37
N PRO A 15 -10.02 8.66 4.46
CA PRO A 15 -9.94 7.43 5.24
C PRO A 15 -11.30 7.04 5.81
N THR A 16 -11.47 5.75 6.12
CA THR A 16 -12.60 5.29 6.93
C THR A 16 -12.10 4.82 8.29
N ALA A 17 -13.02 4.60 9.23
CA ALA A 17 -12.69 4.02 10.54
C ALA A 17 -11.99 2.64 10.46
N LYS A 18 -11.97 1.99 9.29
CA LYS A 18 -11.38 0.65 9.09
C LYS A 18 -10.32 0.61 8.00
N ARG A 19 -10.11 1.68 7.24
CA ARG A 19 -9.21 1.68 6.08
C ARG A 19 -8.48 3.01 5.95
N TYR A 20 -7.15 2.92 5.92
CA TYR A 20 -6.28 4.04 5.56
C TYR A 20 -6.40 4.40 4.07
N PRO A 21 -5.98 5.61 3.66
CA PRO A 21 -5.84 6.02 2.26
C PRO A 21 -4.90 5.11 1.46
N THR A 22 -4.82 5.27 0.14
CA THR A 22 -4.05 4.34 -0.70
C THR A 22 -2.54 4.34 -0.36
N ALA A 23 -2.03 3.15 -0.07
CA ALA A 23 -0.62 2.87 0.05
C ALA A 23 -0.40 1.36 -0.09
N GLN A 24 0.53 0.95 -0.96
CA GLN A 24 0.90 -0.44 -1.14
C GLN A 24 2.41 -0.60 -1.24
N VAL A 25 2.91 -1.73 -0.75
CA VAL A 25 4.33 -2.10 -0.88
C VAL A 25 4.42 -3.32 -1.79
N LEU A 26 5.09 -3.16 -2.92
CA LEU A 26 5.39 -4.24 -3.85
C LEU A 26 6.82 -4.74 -3.59
N ASN A 27 6.96 -6.03 -3.31
CA ASN A 27 8.23 -6.74 -3.21
C ASN A 27 8.49 -7.51 -4.52
N VAL A 28 9.53 -7.11 -5.27
CA VAL A 28 10.02 -7.85 -6.44
C VAL A 28 11.47 -8.22 -6.21
N LEU A 29 11.73 -9.52 -6.07
CA LEU A 29 13.09 -10.06 -5.90
C LEU A 29 13.86 -9.40 -4.74
N GLY A 30 13.16 -9.07 -3.64
CA GLY A 30 13.74 -8.42 -2.46
C GLY A 30 13.89 -6.90 -2.59
N ARG A 31 13.48 -6.30 -3.71
CA ARG A 31 13.39 -4.86 -3.89
C ARG A 31 11.98 -4.40 -3.54
N PHE A 32 11.89 -3.39 -2.69
CA PHE A 32 10.62 -2.83 -2.24
C PHE A 32 10.30 -1.54 -2.98
N PHE A 33 9.09 -1.45 -3.50
CA PHE A 33 8.54 -0.28 -4.16
C PHE A 33 7.30 0.17 -3.40
N LEU A 34 7.28 1.43 -2.97
CA LEU A 34 6.09 2.06 -2.41
C LEU A 34 5.26 2.62 -3.58
N ILE A 35 4.00 2.21 -3.66
CA ILE A 35 3.01 2.68 -4.61
C ILE A 35 1.98 3.48 -3.82
N ASP A 36 1.80 4.74 -4.22
CA ASP A 36 1.09 5.79 -3.46
C ASP A 36 1.62 6.02 -2.03
N CYS A 37 1.17 7.11 -1.41
CA CYS A 37 1.55 7.49 -0.06
C CYS A 37 0.50 8.39 0.59
N GLY A 38 -0.77 7.95 0.56
CA GLY A 38 -1.85 8.68 1.22
C GLY A 38 -1.61 8.85 2.73
N GLU A 39 -2.24 9.88 3.31
CA GLU A 39 -2.07 10.30 4.71
C GLU A 39 -2.32 9.17 5.72
N GLY A 40 -1.47 9.06 6.75
CA GLY A 40 -1.56 8.08 7.83
C GLY A 40 -0.68 8.44 9.01
#